data_AF-A0A2N3GZR2-F1
#
_entry.id   AF-A0A2N3GZR2-F1
#
_cell.length_a   1.000
_cell.length_b   1.000
_cell.length_c   1.000
_cell.angle_alpha   90.00
_cell.angle_beta   90.00
_cell.angle_gamma   90.00
#
_symmetry.space_group_name_H-M   'P 1'
#
loop_
_entity.id
_entity.type
_entity.pdbx_description
1 polymer ?
#
loop_
_entity_poly.entity_id
_entity_poly.type
_entity_poly.pdbx_seq_one_letter_code
_entity_poly.pdbx_strand_id
1 'polypeptide(L)' 'MKCPRCDSENTRTMVKSPVGDVWEVYVCEVCWYSWRSTENPVVLPKFKLTEESIAALGVIPPIPPLDV' A
#
# COMPACT_ATOMS: atom_id res chain seq x y z
N MET A 1 -10.72 1.51 -4.82
CA MET A 1 -10.65 0.11 -5.25
C MET A 1 -10.15 -0.69 -4.06
N LYS A 2 -10.58 -1.93 -3.87
CA LYS A 2 -10.13 -2.68 -2.71
C LYS A 2 -8.64 -3.02 -2.78
N CYS A 3 -7.89 -2.72 -1.73
CA CYS A 3 -6.47 -3.06 -1.65
C CYS A 3 -6.27 -4.58 -1.61
N PRO A 4 -5.47 -5.18 -2.51
CA PRO A 4 -5.29 -6.63 -2.54
C PRO A 4 -4.55 -7.17 -1.31
N ARG A 5 -3.78 -6.34 -0.59
CA ARG A 5 -2.97 -6.76 0.56
C ARG A 5 -3.69 -6.66 1.90
N CYS A 6 -4.41 -5.56 2.15
CA CYS A 6 -5.04 -5.29 3.44
C CYS A 6 -6.56 -5.11 3.38
N ASP A 7 -7.17 -5.29 2.21
CA ASP A 7 -8.63 -5.23 2.02
C ASP A 7 -9.29 -3.86 2.30
N SER A 8 -8.52 -2.83 2.62
CA SER A 8 -9.01 -1.45 2.74
C SER A 8 -9.53 -0.90 1.40
N GLU A 9 -10.62 -0.15 1.46
CA GLU A 9 -11.14 0.64 0.33
C GLU A 9 -10.45 2.00 0.18
N ASN A 10 -9.62 2.40 1.15
CA ASN A 10 -8.92 3.68 1.11
C ASN A 10 -7.68 3.60 0.21
N THR A 11 -7.91 3.86 -1.08
CA THR A 11 -6.91 3.83 -2.13
C THR A 11 -7.07 5.03 -3.06
N ARG A 12 -5.97 5.53 -3.59
CA ARG A 12 -5.98 6.58 -4.62
C ARG A 12 -5.05 6.27 -5.79
N THR A 13 -5.29 6.93 -6.91
CA THR A 13 -4.30 6.97 -8.00
C THR A 13 -3.10 7.80 -7.55
N MET A 14 -1.91 7.21 -7.58
CA MET A 14 -0.66 7.84 -7.22
C MET A 14 -0.07 8.62 -8.39
N VAL A 15 -0.03 8.01 -9.57
CA VAL A 15 0.55 8.58 -10.78
C VAL A 15 -0.06 7.92 -12.01
N LYS A 16 -0.17 8.66 -13.11
CA LYS A 16 -0.58 8.16 -14.42
C LYS A 16 0.62 8.08 -15.34
N SER A 17 0.56 7.21 -16.34
CA SER A 17 1.60 7.13 -17.38
C SER A 17 1.85 8.50 -18.01
N PRO A 18 3.12 8.90 -18.21
CA PRO A 18 3.46 10.11 -18.96
C PRO A 18 3.24 9.92 -20.48
N VAL A 19 3.03 8.69 -20.94
CA VAL A 19 2.78 8.34 -22.34
C VAL A 19 1.33 7.85 -22.48
N GLY A 20 0.37 8.77 -22.51
CA GLY A 20 -1.06 8.48 -22.67
C GLY A 20 -1.66 7.56 -21.58
N ASP A 21 -2.84 6.99 -21.85
CA ASP A 21 -3.63 6.22 -20.86
C ASP A 21 -3.25 4.73 -20.78
N VAL A 22 -1.95 4.42 -20.84
CA VAL A 22 -1.48 3.02 -20.90
C VAL A 22 -1.37 2.32 -19.54
N TRP A 23 -1.23 3.08 -18.44
CA TRP A 23 -1.29 2.55 -17.08
C TRP A 23 -1.54 3.66 -16.05
N GLU A 24 -2.07 3.25 -14.91
CA GLU A 24 -2.12 4.04 -13.68
C GLU A 24 -1.43 3.25 -12.56
N VAL A 25 -0.80 3.93 -11.61
CA VAL A 25 -0.35 3.32 -10.35
C VAL A 25 -1.32 3.72 -9.26
N TYR A 26 -1.81 2.73 -8.51
CA TYR A 26 -2.65 2.91 -7.33
C TYR A 26 -1.79 2.76 -6.07
N VAL A 27 -2.20 3.42 -4.99
CA VAL A 27 -1.61 3.26 -3.67
C VAL A 27 -2.70 3.17 -2.61
N CYS A 28 -2.56 2.24 -1.68
CA CYS A 28 -3.40 2.15 -0.49
C CYS A 28 -2.89 3.10 0.59
N GLU A 29 -3.77 3.90 1.20
CA GLU A 29 -3.38 4.86 2.23
C GLU A 29 -3.32 4.26 3.64
N VAL A 30 -3.70 2.98 3.79
CA VAL A 30 -3.57 2.24 5.06
C VAL A 30 -2.24 1.51 5.14
N CYS A 31 -1.94 0.68 4.14
CA CYS A 31 -0.73 -0.14 4.15
C CYS A 31 0.38 0.35 3.20
N TRP A 32 0.15 1.38 2.37
CA TRP A 32 1.12 1.89 1.39
C TRP A 32 1.54 0.90 0.30
N TYR A 33 0.80 -0.19 0.11
CA TYR A 33 1.00 -1.07 -1.04
C TYR A 33 0.61 -0.33 -2.32
N SER A 34 1.46 -0.41 -3.34
CA SER A 34 1.19 0.12 -4.67
C SER A 34 1.18 -0.97 -5.72
N TRP A 35 0.37 -0.78 -6.76
CA TRP A 35 0.25 -1.69 -7.89
C TRP A 35 -0.26 -0.94 -9.12
N ARG A 36 -0.04 -1.50 -10.31
CA ARG A 36 -0.49 -0.89 -11.57
C ARG A 36 -1.86 -1.40 -12.01
N SER A 37 -2.57 -0.60 -12.78
CA SER A 37 -3.83 -0.98 -13.45
C SER A 37 -3.69 -2.18 -14.40
N THR A 38 -2.47 -2.43 -14.87
CA THR A 38 -2.12 -3.56 -15.74
C THR A 38 -1.65 -4.80 -14.98
N GLU A 39 -1.65 -4.77 -13.65
CA GLU A 39 -1.25 -5.90 -12.80
C GLU A 39 -2.48 -6.59 -12.20
N ASN A 40 -2.36 -7.89 -11.93
CA ASN A 40 -3.31 -8.65 -11.13
C ASN A 40 -2.60 -9.21 -9.89
N PRO A 41 -2.47 -8.42 -8.81
CA PRO A 41 -1.67 -8.81 -7.65
C PRO A 41 -2.22 -10.05 -6.95
N VAL A 42 -1.40 -11.09 -6.82
CA VAL A 42 -1.71 -12.27 -6.01
C VAL A 42 -0.96 -12.18 -4.70
N VAL A 43 -1.66 -11.79 -3.63
CA VAL A 43 -1.09 -11.72 -2.28
C VAL A 43 -1.36 -13.03 -1.56
N LEU A 44 -0.31 -13.80 -1.27
CA LEU A 44 -0.44 -15.05 -0.51
C LEU A 44 -1.02 -14.75 0.89
N PRO A 45 -1.84 -15.63 1.48
CA PRO A 45 -2.45 -15.40 2.79
C PRO A 45 -1.46 -14.96 3.88
N LYS A 46 -0.25 -15.55 3.91
CA LYS A 46 0.82 -15.18 4.87
C LYS A 46 1.39 -13.76 4.72
N PHE A 47 1.09 -13.10 3.61
CA PHE A 47 1.53 -11.73 3.31
C PHE A 47 0.37 -10.72 3.31
N LYS A 48 -0.85 -11.17 3.63
CA LYS A 48 -1.96 -10.26 3.91
C LYS A 48 -1.67 -9.52 5.21
N LEU A 49 -2.11 -8.27 5.28
CA LEU A 49 -1.96 -7.44 6.47
C LEU A 49 -3.33 -7.11 7.03
N THR A 50 -3.47 -7.21 8.35
CA THR A 50 -4.59 -6.67 9.12
C THR A 50 -4.18 -5.36 9.79
N GLU A 51 -5.15 -4.59 10.29
CA GLU A 51 -4.86 -3.35 11.05
C GLU A 51 -3.99 -3.65 12.28
N GLU A 52 -4.25 -4.74 12.99
CA GLU A 52 -3.46 -5.17 14.15
C GLU A 52 -2.03 -5.51 13.75
N SER A 53 -1.84 -6.21 12.62
CA SER A 53 -0.50 -6.52 12.13
C SER A 53 0.29 -5.27 11.76
N ILE A 54 -0.37 -4.26 11.18
CA ILE A 54 0.25 -2.98 10.78
C ILE A 54 0.68 -2.20 12.02
N ALA A 55 -0.17 -2.14 13.05
CA ALA A 55 0.16 -1.48 14.31
C ALA A 55 1.35 -2.13 15.04
N ALA A 56 1.56 -3.43 14.83
CA ALA A 56 2.68 -4.20 15.39
C ALA A 56 3.92 -4.26 14.48
N LEU A 57 3.91 -3.66 13.28
CA LEU A 57 5.07 -3.68 12.40
C LEU A 57 6.25 -2.96 13.04
N GLY A 58 7.44 -3.54 12.88
CA GLY A 58 8.67 -2.92 13.34
C GLY A 58 8.95 -1.61 12.60
N VAL A 59 9.24 -0.56 13.37
CA VAL A 59 9.72 0.72 12.84
C VAL A 59 11.24 0.65 12.74
N ILE A 60 11.77 0.61 11.52
CA ILE A 60 13.19 0.41 11.26
C ILE A 60 13.69 1.47 10.24
N PRO A 61 14.60 2.38 10.64
CA PRO A 61 15.13 2.56 12.00
C PRO A 61 14.03 3.04 12.97
N PRO A 62 14.18 2.83 14.28
CA PRO A 62 13.26 3.39 15.26
C PRO A 62 13.22 4.91 15.13
N ILE A 63 12.03 5.50 15.32
CA ILE A 63 11.88 6.96 15.37
C ILE A 63 12.61 7.45 16.62
N PRO A 64 13.58 8.38 16.50
CA PRO A 64 14.24 8.96 17.66
C PRO A 64 13.22 9.62 18.60
N PRO A 65 13.46 9.62 19.93
CA PRO A 65 12.62 10.39 20.84
C PRO A 65 12.61 11.86 20.42
N LEU A 66 11.47 12.53 20.60
CA LEU A 66 11.38 13.98 20.40
C LEU A 66 12.21 14.68 21.48
N ASP A 67 12.98 15.69 21.10
CA ASP A 67 13.61 16.59 22.07
C ASP A 67 12.49 17.34 22.82
N VAL A 68 12.41 17.11 24.13
CA VAL A 68 11.47 17.80 25.05
C VAL A 68 12.10 19.04 25.65
#